data_AF-A0AAJ6D255-F1
#
_entry.id   AF-A0AAJ6D255-F1
#
_cell.length_a   1.000
_cell.length_b   1.000
_cell.length_c   1.000
_cell.angle_alpha   90.00
_cell.angle_beta   90.00
_cell.angle_gamma   90.00
#
_symmetry.space_group_name_H-M   'P 1'
#
loop_
_entity.id
_entity.type
_entity.pdbx_description
1 polymer ?
#
loop_
_entity_poly.entity_id
_entity_poly.type
_entity_poly.pdbx_seq_one_letter_code
_entity_poly.pdbx_strand_id
1 'polypeptide(L)'
;MTTQLHYDIVGSFLRPQALKEAREQFAAGQLSQADLTKVEDAQIKELVQKEAAAGLKVVTDGEFRRSYWHLDTFWGFGGIEHTTQTHGYFFHDEETRNDSAQVAGKIRFTGAHSDLTAFKYLKSLTDGTDLVPRQSIPSPAQCYAELYRGDENIAKLKEVYANEDDLITDLATAYRDLILALYDAGCRDLKLDDCTWGMVVDDDFWQSMADAGFDREQLAAKYLEVNNGALVDLPADLRVSTHICRGNYHSTWAAKGGYGPVAKYVFAKENVSAFYLEFDDERSGGFEPLQEVPAGKEVVLGLVTSKQPELEAAADLVARIKEASQYVSLDDLALSTQCGFASTEEGNQLTEDQQWAKIKLVVEVAKQVWG
;
A
#
# COMPACT_ATOMS: atom_id res chain seq x y z
N MET A 1 -23.12 8.34 13.07
CA MET A 1 -23.08 7.40 11.95
C MET A 1 -22.32 8.11 10.85
N THR A 2 -21.04 7.81 10.71
CA THR A 2 -20.24 8.24 9.55
C THR A 2 -20.85 7.57 8.33
N THR A 3 -21.20 8.35 7.30
CA THR A 3 -21.65 7.81 6.02
C THR A 3 -20.54 6.92 5.47
N GLN A 4 -20.85 5.65 5.21
CA GLN A 4 -19.92 4.73 4.55
C GLN A 4 -19.63 5.26 3.14
N LEU A 5 -18.35 5.33 2.78
CA LEU A 5 -17.91 5.84 1.49
C LEU A 5 -17.81 4.66 0.52
N HIS A 6 -18.67 4.63 -0.50
CA HIS A 6 -18.65 3.59 -1.53
C HIS A 6 -17.68 3.88 -2.69
N TYR A 7 -16.83 4.89 -2.52
CA TYR A 7 -15.71 5.16 -3.41
C TYR A 7 -14.50 5.62 -2.62
N ASP A 8 -13.31 5.23 -3.08
CA ASP A 8 -12.08 5.57 -2.39
C ASP A 8 -10.86 5.53 -3.34
N ILE A 9 -9.70 5.88 -2.81
CA ILE A 9 -8.40 5.81 -3.45
C ILE A 9 -7.45 4.90 -2.65
N VAL A 10 -6.47 4.33 -3.33
CA VAL A 10 -5.46 3.48 -2.69
C VAL A 10 -4.50 4.32 -1.86
N GLY A 11 -3.79 5.27 -2.47
CA GLY A 11 -2.97 6.22 -1.72
C GLY A 11 -2.08 7.11 -2.57
N SER A 12 -1.24 6.53 -3.43
CA SER A 12 -0.24 7.28 -4.17
C SER A 12 -0.75 7.99 -5.43
N PHE A 13 -0.17 9.14 -5.72
CA PHE A 13 -0.46 9.97 -6.90
C PHE A 13 0.79 10.18 -7.77
N LEU A 14 0.58 10.50 -9.05
CA LEU A 14 1.66 10.92 -9.95
C LEU A 14 2.36 12.17 -9.38
N ARG A 15 3.70 12.12 -9.32
CA ARG A 15 4.50 13.24 -8.82
C ARG A 15 4.45 14.39 -9.84
N PRO A 16 4.05 15.61 -9.44
CA PRO A 16 4.04 16.76 -10.32
C PRO A 16 5.45 17.11 -10.82
N GLN A 17 5.53 17.73 -12.00
CA GLN A 17 6.80 18.09 -12.62
C GLN A 17 7.68 18.96 -11.70
N ALA A 18 7.08 19.92 -10.98
CA ALA A 18 7.80 20.77 -10.03
C ALA A 18 8.48 19.98 -8.90
N LEU A 19 7.88 18.88 -8.45
CA LEU A 19 8.47 18.00 -7.44
C LEU A 19 9.62 17.19 -8.01
N LYS A 20 9.47 16.66 -9.23
CA LYS A 20 10.53 15.92 -9.94
C LYS A 20 11.78 16.80 -10.12
N GLU A 21 11.60 18.03 -10.60
CA GLU A 21 12.69 19.01 -10.77
C GLU A 21 13.36 19.37 -9.44
N ALA A 22 12.58 19.54 -8.37
CA ALA A 22 13.14 19.82 -7.04
C ALA A 22 13.99 18.66 -6.50
N ARG A 23 13.56 17.41 -6.73
CA ARG A 23 14.35 16.22 -6.35
C ARG A 23 15.62 16.11 -7.16
N GLU A 24 15.59 16.38 -8.47
CA GLU A 24 16.78 16.42 -9.32
C GLU A 24 17.78 17.47 -8.84
N GLN A 25 17.31 18.68 -8.51
CA GLN A 25 18.15 19.75 -7.96
C GLN A 25 18.73 19.39 -6.58
N PHE A 26 17.93 18.74 -5.73
CA PHE A 26 18.40 18.26 -4.43
C PHE A 26 19.49 17.19 -4.57
N ALA A 27 19.27 16.19 -5.43
CA ALA A 27 20.25 15.15 -5.74
C ALA A 27 21.55 15.72 -6.33
N ALA A 28 21.45 16.81 -7.11
CA ALA A 28 22.59 17.54 -7.65
C ALA A 28 23.28 18.49 -6.64
N GLY A 29 22.81 18.56 -5.39
CA GLY A 29 23.34 19.47 -4.35
C GLY A 29 23.02 20.96 -4.59
N GLN A 30 22.06 21.26 -5.46
CA GLN A 30 21.65 22.60 -5.86
C GLN A 30 20.47 23.13 -5.03
N LEU A 31 19.77 22.25 -4.32
CA LEU A 31 18.66 22.57 -3.44
C LEU A 31 18.96 22.08 -2.02
N SER A 32 18.58 22.85 -1.00
CA SER A 32 18.70 22.41 0.39
C SER A 32 17.56 21.46 0.77
N GLN A 33 17.73 20.62 1.80
CA GLN A 33 16.64 19.78 2.33
C GLN A 33 15.43 20.63 2.74
N ALA A 34 15.67 21.80 3.33
CA ALA A 34 14.61 22.71 3.76
C ALA A 34 13.82 23.28 2.56
N ASP A 35 14.49 23.55 1.44
CA ASP A 35 13.83 24.06 0.23
C ASP A 35 13.12 22.95 -0.54
N LEU A 36 13.67 21.72 -0.58
CA LEU A 36 12.94 20.55 -1.08
C LEU A 36 11.65 20.33 -0.28
N THR A 37 11.74 20.37 1.05
CA THR A 37 10.59 20.21 1.95
C THR A 37 9.50 21.25 1.66
N LYS A 38 9.86 22.50 1.35
CA LYS A 38 8.87 23.54 0.96
C LYS A 38 8.17 23.21 -0.35
N VAL A 39 8.88 22.64 -1.33
CA VAL A 39 8.27 22.23 -2.60
C VAL A 39 7.31 21.07 -2.34
N GLU A 40 7.74 20.04 -1.61
CA GLU A 40 6.88 18.93 -1.19
C GLU A 40 5.63 19.41 -0.47
N ASP A 41 5.77 20.27 0.54
CA ASP A 41 4.67 20.86 1.30
C ASP A 41 3.65 21.55 0.39
N ALA A 42 4.14 22.35 -0.57
CA ALA A 42 3.29 23.06 -1.51
C ALA A 42 2.54 22.10 -2.45
N GLN A 43 3.21 21.08 -2.97
CA GLN A 43 2.62 20.10 -3.88
C GLN A 43 1.60 19.19 -3.16
N ILE A 44 1.87 18.78 -1.93
CA ILE A 44 0.94 18.01 -1.09
C ILE A 44 -0.30 18.86 -0.78
N LYS A 45 -0.13 20.14 -0.44
CA LYS A 45 -1.26 21.04 -0.20
C LYS A 45 -2.16 21.19 -1.43
N GLU A 46 -1.56 21.35 -2.60
CA GLU A 46 -2.30 21.43 -3.86
C GLU A 46 -3.03 20.10 -4.15
N LEU A 47 -2.38 18.96 -3.92
CA LEU A 47 -2.99 17.64 -4.09
C LEU A 47 -4.24 17.48 -3.21
N VAL A 48 -4.14 17.76 -1.90
CA VAL A 48 -5.28 17.66 -0.96
C VAL A 48 -6.46 18.54 -1.41
N GLN A 49 -6.18 19.72 -1.97
CA GLN A 49 -7.23 20.59 -2.53
C GLN A 49 -7.88 19.96 -3.77
N LYS A 50 -7.11 19.34 -4.66
CA LYS A 50 -7.63 18.65 -5.85
C LYS A 50 -8.45 17.41 -5.45
N GLU A 51 -7.99 16.62 -4.48
CA GLU A 51 -8.73 15.46 -3.96
C GLU A 51 -10.08 15.88 -3.39
N ALA A 52 -10.10 16.92 -2.54
CA ALA A 52 -11.33 17.46 -1.98
C ALA A 52 -12.27 18.01 -3.08
N ALA A 53 -11.72 18.69 -4.09
CA ALA A 53 -12.50 19.21 -5.23
C ALA A 53 -13.07 18.10 -6.12
N ALA A 54 -12.38 16.95 -6.21
CA ALA A 54 -12.88 15.75 -6.88
C ALA A 54 -14.01 15.04 -6.09
N GLY A 55 -14.29 15.48 -4.85
CA GLY A 55 -15.34 14.94 -3.99
C GLY A 55 -14.87 13.79 -3.11
N LEU A 56 -13.56 13.54 -3.03
CA LEU A 56 -12.98 12.59 -2.08
C LEU A 56 -13.15 13.10 -0.64
N LYS A 57 -13.39 12.16 0.27
CA LYS A 57 -13.51 12.42 1.71
C LYS A 57 -12.32 11.90 2.49
N VAL A 58 -11.75 10.77 2.04
CA VAL A 58 -10.44 10.34 2.47
C VAL A 58 -9.40 10.93 1.51
N VAL A 59 -8.38 11.57 2.06
CA VAL A 59 -7.29 12.24 1.30
C VAL A 59 -5.93 11.72 1.76
N THR A 60 -4.94 11.78 0.88
CA THR A 60 -3.56 11.37 1.19
C THR A 60 -2.56 12.49 0.88
N ASP A 61 -1.29 12.26 1.17
CA ASP A 61 -0.20 13.14 0.72
C ASP A 61 0.37 12.70 -0.65
N GLY A 62 -0.30 11.74 -1.30
CA GLY A 62 0.13 11.13 -2.56
C GLY A 62 1.46 10.40 -2.51
N GLU A 63 2.02 10.16 -1.31
CA GLU A 63 3.37 9.63 -1.09
C GLU A 63 4.46 10.50 -1.72
N PHE A 64 4.20 11.81 -1.83
CA PHE A 64 5.07 12.78 -2.52
C PHE A 64 6.43 12.98 -1.86
N ARG A 65 6.62 12.53 -0.62
CA ARG A 65 7.93 12.57 0.06
C ARG A 65 8.77 11.32 -0.12
N ARG A 66 8.17 10.23 -0.62
CA ARG A 66 8.85 8.94 -0.76
C ARG A 66 9.50 8.78 -2.12
N SER A 67 10.70 8.21 -2.16
CA SER A 67 11.29 7.67 -3.39
C SER A 67 10.70 6.30 -3.70
N TYR A 68 10.61 5.44 -2.67
CA TYR A 68 9.93 4.15 -2.67
C TYR A 68 8.79 4.14 -1.66
N TRP A 69 7.63 3.61 -2.05
CA TRP A 69 6.50 3.46 -1.13
C TRP A 69 6.84 2.65 0.13
N HIS A 70 7.76 1.68 0.04
CA HIS A 70 8.16 0.77 1.11
C HIS A 70 9.53 1.06 1.73
N LEU A 71 10.60 1.20 0.94
CA LEU A 71 11.96 1.31 1.49
C LEU A 71 12.15 2.57 2.36
N ASP A 72 11.61 3.71 1.95
CA ASP A 72 11.64 4.96 2.74
C ASP A 72 10.96 4.80 4.11
N THR A 73 9.97 3.91 4.22
CA THR A 73 9.38 3.53 5.51
C THR A 73 10.34 2.64 6.28
N PHE A 74 10.90 1.61 5.66
CA PHE A 74 11.80 0.68 6.36
C PHE A 74 13.02 1.37 6.96
N TRP A 75 13.62 2.32 6.23
CA TRP A 75 14.75 3.12 6.72
C TRP A 75 14.38 4.08 7.85
N GLY A 76 13.09 4.29 8.11
CA GLY A 76 12.59 5.04 9.27
C GLY A 76 12.67 4.26 10.59
N PHE A 77 12.81 2.94 10.56
CA PHE A 77 12.97 2.12 11.76
C PHE A 77 14.42 2.07 12.22
N GLY A 78 14.62 2.13 13.54
CA GLY A 78 15.95 1.91 14.11
C GLY A 78 16.35 0.45 13.94
N GLY A 79 17.60 0.20 13.56
CA GLY A 79 18.11 -1.15 13.29
C GLY A 79 17.98 -1.60 11.84
N ILE A 80 17.45 -0.76 10.95
CA ILE A 80 17.43 -0.96 9.50
C ILE A 80 18.28 0.14 8.85
N GLU A 81 19.13 -0.24 7.91
CA GLU A 81 19.97 0.67 7.14
C GLU A 81 19.67 0.59 5.64
N HIS A 82 19.87 1.71 4.96
CA HIS A 82 19.87 1.76 3.50
C HIS A 82 21.15 1.11 2.96
N THR A 83 20.98 0.11 2.11
CA THR A 83 22.05 -0.57 1.40
C THR A 83 21.69 -0.73 -0.07
N THR A 84 22.61 -1.27 -0.87
CA THR A 84 22.34 -1.66 -2.24
C THR A 84 22.67 -3.13 -2.45
N GLN A 85 21.98 -3.77 -3.40
CA GLN A 85 22.14 -5.16 -3.79
C GLN A 85 22.80 -5.25 -5.16
N THR A 86 23.17 -6.46 -5.61
CA THR A 86 23.64 -6.65 -7.00
C THR A 86 22.52 -6.33 -8.01
N HIS A 87 21.27 -6.61 -7.64
CA HIS A 87 20.08 -6.43 -8.46
C HIS A 87 18.98 -5.66 -7.71
N GLY A 88 18.17 -4.93 -8.47
CA GLY A 88 16.92 -4.34 -8.00
C GLY A 88 15.80 -5.37 -7.87
N TYR A 89 14.56 -4.86 -7.79
CA TYR A 89 13.38 -5.70 -7.89
C TYR A 89 13.09 -5.98 -9.36
N PHE A 90 12.90 -7.25 -9.69
CA PHE A 90 12.51 -7.67 -11.03
C PHE A 90 10.99 -7.53 -11.18
N PHE A 91 10.57 -6.70 -12.12
CA PHE A 91 9.22 -6.67 -12.66
C PHE A 91 9.23 -7.37 -14.03
N HIS A 92 8.04 -7.61 -14.60
CA HIS A 92 7.92 -8.35 -15.85
C HIS A 92 8.77 -7.75 -16.99
N ASP A 93 8.84 -6.42 -17.10
CA ASP A 93 9.52 -5.74 -18.21
C ASP A 93 10.73 -4.89 -17.80
N GLU A 94 10.97 -4.71 -16.50
CA GLU A 94 11.96 -3.75 -15.99
C GLU A 94 12.57 -4.19 -14.66
N GLU A 95 13.80 -3.76 -14.39
CA GLU A 95 14.46 -3.88 -13.09
C GLU A 95 14.55 -2.49 -12.46
N THR A 96 14.17 -2.37 -11.18
CA THR A 96 14.26 -1.10 -10.45
C THR A 96 15.71 -0.74 -10.12
N ARG A 97 15.95 0.44 -9.50
CA ARG A 97 17.24 0.66 -8.81
C ARG A 97 17.46 -0.42 -7.74
N ASN A 98 18.72 -0.66 -7.43
CA ASN A 98 19.18 -1.75 -6.58
C ASN A 98 19.19 -1.41 -5.07
N ASP A 99 18.46 -0.40 -4.65
CA ASP A 99 18.30 -0.04 -3.24
C ASP A 99 17.68 -1.19 -2.44
N SER A 100 18.05 -1.31 -1.16
CA SER A 100 17.58 -2.33 -0.23
C SER A 100 17.51 -1.78 1.20
N ALA A 101 16.78 -2.50 2.05
CA ALA A 101 16.77 -2.31 3.48
C ALA A 101 17.37 -3.54 4.16
N GLN A 102 18.52 -3.35 4.84
CA GLN A 102 19.23 -4.43 5.53
C GLN A 102 19.21 -4.20 7.03
N VAL A 103 19.13 -5.28 7.81
CA VAL A 103 19.23 -5.17 9.26
C VAL A 103 20.66 -4.83 9.70
N ALA A 104 20.77 -3.83 10.58
CA ALA A 104 22.02 -3.42 11.23
C ALA A 104 21.95 -3.57 12.77
N GLY A 105 20.77 -3.89 13.30
CA GLY A 105 20.57 -4.17 14.72
C GLY A 105 19.12 -4.50 15.02
N LYS A 106 18.79 -4.62 16.31
CA LYS A 106 17.42 -4.90 16.77
C LYS A 106 16.44 -3.82 16.28
N ILE A 107 15.43 -4.28 15.54
CA ILE A 107 14.44 -3.43 14.87
C ILE A 107 13.54 -2.81 15.93
N ARG A 108 13.36 -1.50 15.87
CA ARG A 108 12.50 -0.77 16.82
C ARG A 108 12.01 0.55 16.24
N PHE A 109 10.84 0.97 16.69
CA PHE A 109 10.43 2.36 16.55
C PHE A 109 11.28 3.24 17.48
N THR A 110 11.81 4.34 16.96
CA THR A 110 12.75 5.20 17.71
C THR A 110 12.09 6.43 18.36
N GLY A 111 10.78 6.60 18.19
CA GLY A 111 10.04 7.82 18.55
C GLY A 111 9.97 8.84 17.41
N ALA A 112 10.79 8.69 16.36
CA ALA A 112 10.74 9.47 15.14
C ALA A 112 10.65 8.55 13.92
N HIS A 113 9.92 8.99 12.90
CA HIS A 113 9.76 8.27 11.64
C HIS A 113 9.36 9.24 10.52
N SER A 114 9.81 8.96 9.30
CA SER A 114 9.48 9.76 8.10
C SER A 114 7.95 9.83 7.91
N ASP A 115 7.27 8.68 7.95
CA ASP A 115 5.80 8.60 7.86
C ASP A 115 5.06 9.38 8.94
N LEU A 116 5.54 9.35 10.19
CA LEU A 116 4.93 10.15 11.26
C LEU A 116 5.07 11.66 10.99
N THR A 117 6.19 12.07 10.38
CA THR A 117 6.44 13.47 10.00
C THR A 117 5.55 13.88 8.84
N ALA A 118 5.44 13.03 7.80
CA ALA A 118 4.57 13.25 6.65
C ALA A 118 3.09 13.34 7.09
N PHE A 119 2.64 12.40 7.92
CA PHE A 119 1.27 12.39 8.44
C PHE A 119 0.93 13.66 9.22
N LYS A 120 1.81 14.15 10.09
CA LYS A 120 1.56 15.39 10.86
C LYS A 120 1.31 16.58 9.95
N TYR A 121 2.01 16.67 8.82
CA TYR A 121 1.76 17.71 7.82
C TYR A 121 0.41 17.53 7.14
N LEU A 122 0.10 16.32 6.64
CA LEU A 122 -1.21 16.00 6.05
C LEU A 122 -2.37 16.30 7.02
N LYS A 123 -2.22 15.92 8.29
CA LYS A 123 -3.19 16.21 9.35
C LYS A 123 -3.44 17.71 9.51
N SER A 124 -2.39 18.53 9.47
CA SER A 124 -2.50 19.99 9.56
C SER A 124 -3.29 20.62 8.39
N LEU A 125 -3.28 19.98 7.22
CA LEU A 125 -4.05 20.43 6.04
C LEU A 125 -5.53 20.07 6.11
N THR A 126 -5.90 19.10 6.95
CA THR A 126 -7.28 18.61 7.11
C THR A 126 -7.93 19.08 8.41
N ASP A 127 -7.18 19.75 9.29
CA ASP A 127 -7.69 20.32 10.53
C ASP A 127 -8.87 21.28 10.30
N GLY A 128 -9.97 21.04 10.99
CA GLY A 128 -11.19 21.86 10.87
C GLY A 128 -12.00 21.61 9.59
N THR A 129 -11.66 20.58 8.81
CA THR A 129 -12.42 20.15 7.62
C THR A 129 -13.14 18.81 7.89
N ASP A 130 -14.05 18.43 6.99
CA ASP A 130 -14.68 17.10 6.99
C ASP A 130 -13.83 16.02 6.26
N LEU A 131 -12.57 16.33 5.94
CA LEU A 131 -11.66 15.38 5.27
C LEU A 131 -10.99 14.47 6.31
N VAL A 132 -10.83 13.20 5.94
CA VAL A 132 -10.13 12.19 6.72
C VAL A 132 -8.74 11.99 6.11
N PRO A 133 -7.65 12.39 6.78
CA PRO A 133 -6.30 12.11 6.30
C PRO A 133 -5.97 10.64 6.54
N ARG A 134 -5.59 9.94 5.47
CA ARG A 134 -5.12 8.55 5.55
C ARG A 134 -3.60 8.49 5.41
N GLN A 135 -2.98 7.68 6.26
CA GLN A 135 -1.58 7.28 6.09
C GLN A 135 -1.51 5.86 5.52
N SER A 136 -0.78 5.67 4.41
CA SER A 136 -0.36 4.36 3.93
C SER A 136 1.03 4.02 4.47
N ILE A 137 1.28 2.78 4.87
CA ILE A 137 2.62 2.24 5.16
C ILE A 137 2.72 0.81 4.63
N PRO A 138 3.89 0.33 4.20
CA PRO A 138 4.06 -1.09 3.86
C PRO A 138 3.73 -1.99 5.04
N SER A 139 3.17 -3.16 4.78
CA SER A 139 2.83 -4.12 5.83
C SER A 139 4.08 -4.64 6.56
N PRO A 140 3.94 -5.10 7.81
CA PRO A 140 5.02 -5.80 8.51
C PRO A 140 5.55 -6.99 7.70
N ALA A 141 4.68 -7.78 7.05
CA ALA A 141 5.08 -8.89 6.20
C ALA A 141 5.93 -8.43 5.00
N GLN A 142 5.63 -7.26 4.42
CA GLN A 142 6.45 -6.69 3.35
C GLN A 142 7.87 -6.36 3.83
N CYS A 143 8.02 -5.79 5.04
CA CYS A 143 9.32 -5.54 5.63
C CYS A 143 10.06 -6.85 5.89
N TYR A 144 9.38 -7.83 6.49
CA TYR A 144 9.91 -9.17 6.70
C TYR A 144 10.45 -9.79 5.40
N ALA A 145 9.68 -9.73 4.31
CA ALA A 145 10.11 -10.25 3.01
C ALA A 145 11.38 -9.56 2.47
N GLU A 146 11.50 -8.24 2.64
CA GLU A 146 12.71 -7.49 2.25
C GLU A 146 13.95 -7.92 3.05
N LEU A 147 13.80 -8.20 4.34
CA LEU A 147 14.90 -8.67 5.19
C LEU A 147 15.42 -10.06 4.83
N TYR A 148 14.63 -10.84 4.09
CA TYR A 148 15.04 -12.12 3.51
C TYR A 148 15.42 -12.03 2.02
N ARG A 149 15.46 -10.81 1.43
CA ARG A 149 15.83 -10.62 0.03
C ARG A 149 17.34 -10.75 -0.17
N GLY A 150 17.76 -11.87 -0.77
CA GLY A 150 19.14 -12.13 -1.14
C GLY A 150 20.04 -12.58 0.02
N ASP A 151 21.17 -13.20 -0.32
CA ASP A 151 22.06 -13.85 0.65
C ASP A 151 22.67 -12.86 1.66
N GLU A 152 22.92 -11.61 1.23
CA GLU A 152 23.52 -10.59 2.09
C GLU A 152 22.57 -10.18 3.22
N ASN A 153 21.29 -9.95 2.92
CA ASN A 153 20.29 -9.62 3.96
C ASN A 153 20.08 -10.80 4.90
N ILE A 154 19.99 -12.03 4.37
CA ILE A 154 19.88 -13.25 5.17
C ILE A 154 21.10 -13.42 6.10
N ALA A 155 22.30 -13.13 5.62
CA ALA A 155 23.52 -13.21 6.42
C ALA A 155 23.48 -12.21 7.59
N LYS A 156 23.12 -10.95 7.32
CA LYS A 156 22.95 -9.94 8.38
C LYS A 156 21.84 -10.25 9.35
N LEU A 157 20.74 -10.83 8.87
CA LEU A 157 19.65 -11.26 9.73
C LEU A 157 20.11 -12.28 10.76
N LYS A 158 20.92 -13.26 10.34
CA LYS A 158 21.51 -14.28 11.23
C LYS A 158 22.56 -13.71 12.20
N GLU A 159 23.20 -12.60 11.87
CA GLU A 159 24.11 -11.90 12.79
C GLU A 159 23.35 -11.20 13.93
N VAL A 160 22.15 -10.68 13.66
CA VAL A 160 21.37 -9.86 14.61
C VAL A 160 20.35 -10.70 15.40
N TYR A 161 19.71 -11.66 14.75
CA TYR A 161 18.64 -12.48 15.32
C TYR A 161 19.07 -13.94 15.39
N ALA A 162 19.08 -14.49 16.61
CA ALA A 162 19.42 -15.89 16.84
C ALA A 162 18.31 -16.85 16.38
N ASN A 163 17.06 -16.37 16.36
CA ASN A 163 15.89 -17.09 15.91
C ASN A 163 14.89 -16.13 15.24
N GLU A 164 13.99 -16.69 14.45
CA GLU A 164 12.99 -15.93 13.70
C GLU A 164 11.89 -15.33 14.59
N ASP A 165 11.52 -15.99 15.69
CA ASP A 165 10.46 -15.51 16.59
C ASP A 165 10.83 -14.16 17.22
N ASP A 166 12.11 -13.95 17.56
CA ASP A 166 12.62 -12.67 18.05
C ASP A 166 12.50 -11.58 16.97
N LEU A 167 12.75 -11.91 15.69
CA LEU A 167 12.56 -10.97 14.58
C LEU A 167 11.10 -10.59 14.43
N ILE A 168 10.21 -11.57 14.40
CA ILE A 168 8.77 -11.35 14.26
C ILE A 168 8.26 -10.48 15.42
N THR A 169 8.71 -10.75 16.65
CA THR A 169 8.34 -9.98 17.84
C THR A 169 8.81 -8.53 17.75
N ASP A 170 10.08 -8.31 17.41
CA ASP A 170 10.65 -6.96 17.31
C ASP A 170 10.01 -6.16 16.15
N LEU A 171 9.75 -6.81 15.02
CA LEU A 171 9.08 -6.20 13.87
C LEU A 171 7.62 -5.82 14.18
N ALA A 172 6.85 -6.75 14.76
CA ALA A 172 5.46 -6.51 15.18
C ALA A 172 5.39 -5.36 16.19
N THR A 173 6.30 -5.32 17.16
CA THR A 173 6.37 -4.26 18.17
C THR A 173 6.71 -2.91 17.53
N ALA A 174 7.72 -2.85 16.65
CA ALA A 174 8.11 -1.62 15.99
C ALA A 174 6.98 -1.02 15.15
N TYR A 175 6.28 -1.86 14.38
CA TYR A 175 5.12 -1.43 13.59
C TYR A 175 3.97 -0.98 14.47
N ARG A 176 3.62 -1.75 15.51
CA ARG A 176 2.57 -1.38 16.46
C ARG A 176 2.86 -0.01 17.10
N ASP A 177 4.10 0.25 17.50
CA ASP A 177 4.49 1.53 18.09
C ASP A 177 4.40 2.69 17.09
N LEU A 178 4.75 2.48 15.82
CA LEU A 178 4.53 3.47 14.76
C LEU A 178 3.04 3.75 14.54
N ILE A 179 2.21 2.71 14.51
CA ILE A 179 0.75 2.82 14.37
C ILE A 179 0.15 3.63 15.52
N LEU A 180 0.56 3.35 16.76
CA LEU A 180 0.12 4.11 17.93
C LEU A 180 0.62 5.56 17.89
N ALA A 181 1.86 5.80 17.45
CA ALA A 181 2.37 7.17 17.29
C ALA A 181 1.60 7.97 16.22
N LEU A 182 1.21 7.32 15.11
CA LEU A 182 0.33 7.91 14.10
C LEU A 182 -1.06 8.20 14.67
N TYR A 183 -1.61 7.27 15.45
CA TYR A 183 -2.90 7.45 16.13
C TYR A 183 -2.88 8.65 17.10
N ASP A 184 -1.81 8.77 17.90
CA ASP A 184 -1.60 9.88 18.84
C ASP A 184 -1.42 11.22 18.11
N ALA A 185 -0.89 11.20 16.89
CA ALA A 185 -0.83 12.35 16.00
C ALA A 185 -2.18 12.69 15.33
N GLY A 186 -3.24 11.92 15.59
CA GLY A 186 -4.59 12.15 15.09
C GLY A 186 -5.00 11.28 13.90
N CYS A 187 -4.23 10.25 13.56
CA CYS A 187 -4.60 9.29 12.52
C CYS A 187 -5.78 8.42 12.96
N ARG A 188 -6.78 8.29 12.10
CA ARG A 188 -7.95 7.41 12.31
C ARG A 188 -8.22 6.50 11.12
N ASP A 189 -7.49 6.67 10.02
CA ASP A 189 -7.51 5.77 8.88
C ASP A 189 -6.07 5.46 8.46
N LEU A 190 -5.67 4.21 8.68
CA LEU A 190 -4.38 3.67 8.30
C LEU A 190 -4.58 2.59 7.23
N LYS A 191 -3.70 2.57 6.23
CA LYS A 191 -3.62 1.50 5.24
C LYS A 191 -2.26 0.80 5.31
N LEU A 192 -2.29 -0.53 5.33
CA LEU A 192 -1.14 -1.40 5.12
C LEU A 192 -1.09 -1.79 3.65
N ASP A 193 0.01 -1.50 2.96
CA ASP A 193 0.23 -1.93 1.58
C ASP A 193 1.07 -3.21 1.57
N ASP A 194 0.54 -4.28 0.98
CA ASP A 194 1.11 -5.63 1.06
C ASP A 194 1.19 -6.30 -0.32
N CYS A 195 2.41 -6.44 -0.84
CA CYS A 195 2.66 -7.17 -2.09
C CYS A 195 3.00 -8.65 -1.84
N THR A 196 3.20 -9.06 -0.59
CA THR A 196 3.67 -10.41 -0.26
C THR A 196 2.61 -11.46 -0.58
N TRP A 197 1.33 -11.14 -0.39
CA TRP A 197 0.23 -11.99 -0.83
C TRP A 197 0.22 -12.20 -2.35
N GLY A 198 0.63 -11.19 -3.13
CA GLY A 198 0.89 -11.29 -4.56
C GLY A 198 1.88 -12.41 -4.88
N MET A 199 3.02 -12.43 -4.19
CA MET A 199 4.02 -13.50 -4.32
C MET A 199 3.46 -14.86 -3.92
N VAL A 200 2.60 -14.92 -2.90
CA VAL A 200 1.97 -16.17 -2.50
C VAL A 200 0.96 -16.65 -3.54
N VAL A 201 0.26 -15.79 -4.29
CA VAL A 201 -0.72 -16.21 -5.30
C VAL A 201 -0.10 -16.65 -6.64
N ASP A 202 1.13 -16.25 -6.94
CA ASP A 202 1.76 -16.51 -8.23
C ASP A 202 2.27 -17.96 -8.37
N ASP A 203 1.55 -18.77 -9.15
CA ASP A 203 1.92 -20.17 -9.35
C ASP A 203 3.25 -20.35 -10.11
N ASP A 204 3.67 -19.40 -10.95
CA ASP A 204 4.97 -19.50 -11.65
C ASP A 204 6.12 -19.30 -10.66
N PHE A 205 5.98 -18.34 -9.74
CA PHE A 205 6.92 -18.16 -8.63
C PHE A 205 7.01 -19.45 -7.81
N TRP A 206 5.88 -20.06 -7.45
CA TRP A 206 5.88 -21.29 -6.65
C TRP A 206 6.40 -22.52 -7.39
N GLN A 207 6.24 -22.62 -8.71
CA GLN A 207 6.85 -23.70 -9.49
C GLN A 207 8.38 -23.69 -9.37
N SER A 208 9.00 -22.50 -9.35
CA SER A 208 10.46 -22.36 -9.17
C SER A 208 10.93 -22.66 -7.73
N MET A 209 10.03 -22.50 -6.75
CA MET A 209 10.33 -22.66 -5.31
C MET A 209 9.98 -24.05 -4.77
N ALA A 210 9.06 -24.78 -5.42
CA ALA A 210 8.59 -26.09 -4.97
C ALA A 210 9.72 -27.13 -4.88
N ASP A 211 10.66 -27.10 -5.83
CA ASP A 211 11.82 -28.00 -5.84
C ASP A 211 12.81 -27.73 -4.70
N ALA A 212 12.74 -26.55 -4.07
CA ALA A 212 13.55 -26.17 -2.91
C ALA A 212 12.85 -26.47 -1.56
N GLY A 213 11.70 -27.15 -1.58
CA GLY A 213 10.99 -27.58 -0.37
C GLY A 213 10.22 -26.48 0.36
N PHE A 214 9.92 -25.36 -0.31
CA PHE A 214 9.11 -24.29 0.26
C PHE A 214 7.63 -24.69 0.36
N ASP A 215 6.97 -24.27 1.43
CA ASP A 215 5.56 -24.53 1.70
C ASP A 215 4.76 -23.21 1.64
N ARG A 216 3.88 -23.13 0.64
CA ARG A 216 2.99 -21.99 0.39
C ARG A 216 2.07 -21.69 1.56
N GLU A 217 1.55 -22.72 2.22
CA GLU A 217 0.64 -22.57 3.36
C GLU A 217 1.38 -22.07 4.60
N GLN A 218 2.60 -22.58 4.84
CA GLN A 218 3.44 -22.09 5.94
C GLN A 218 3.83 -20.62 5.73
N LEU A 219 4.19 -20.22 4.51
CA LEU A 219 4.52 -18.82 4.22
C LEU A 219 3.30 -17.90 4.38
N ALA A 220 2.12 -18.33 3.90
CA ALA A 220 0.88 -17.59 4.11
C ALA A 220 0.52 -17.43 5.60
N ALA A 221 0.69 -18.49 6.39
CA ALA A 221 0.47 -18.45 7.83
C ALA A 221 1.47 -17.52 8.54
N LYS A 222 2.72 -17.51 8.09
CA LYS A 222 3.80 -16.64 8.60
C LYS A 222 3.51 -15.16 8.33
N TYR A 223 3.16 -14.80 7.10
CA TYR A 223 2.81 -13.41 6.76
C TYR A 223 1.58 -12.93 7.55
N LEU A 224 0.59 -13.79 7.72
CA LEU A 224 -0.56 -13.49 8.57
C LEU A 224 -0.16 -13.25 10.03
N GLU A 225 0.71 -14.10 10.60
CA GLU A 225 1.24 -13.94 11.96
C GLU A 225 1.95 -12.60 12.13
N VAL A 226 2.83 -12.26 11.19
CA VAL A 226 3.62 -11.02 11.20
C VAL A 226 2.71 -9.78 11.10
N ASN A 227 1.75 -9.78 10.17
CA ASN A 227 0.81 -8.66 10.02
C ASN A 227 -0.08 -8.52 11.26
N ASN A 228 -0.72 -9.60 11.72
CA ASN A 228 -1.63 -9.55 12.86
C ASN A 228 -0.91 -9.21 14.17
N GLY A 229 0.37 -9.58 14.31
CA GLY A 229 1.19 -9.21 15.47
C GLY A 229 1.31 -7.71 15.69
N ALA A 230 1.33 -6.92 14.61
CA ALA A 230 1.36 -5.46 14.69
C ALA A 230 0.00 -4.82 15.00
N LEU A 231 -1.09 -5.58 14.90
CA LEU A 231 -2.49 -5.11 15.00
C LEU A 231 -3.16 -5.43 16.35
N VAL A 232 -2.38 -5.83 17.35
CA VAL A 232 -2.87 -6.20 18.68
C VAL A 232 -3.15 -4.95 19.54
N ASP A 233 -4.28 -4.94 20.24
CA ASP A 233 -4.67 -3.89 21.20
C ASP A 233 -4.60 -2.46 20.60
N LEU A 234 -5.03 -2.31 19.36
CA LEU A 234 -5.18 -1.01 18.71
C LEU A 234 -6.47 -0.29 19.17
N PRO A 235 -6.50 1.06 19.15
CA PRO A 235 -7.71 1.81 19.50
C PRO A 235 -8.91 1.46 18.63
N ALA A 236 -10.09 1.33 19.24
CA ALA A 236 -11.30 0.86 18.55
C ALA A 236 -11.82 1.82 17.45
N ASP A 237 -11.46 3.11 17.51
CA ASP A 237 -11.80 4.12 16.50
C ASP A 237 -10.73 4.29 15.41
N LEU A 238 -9.66 3.48 15.43
CA LEU A 238 -8.69 3.41 14.35
C LEU A 238 -9.17 2.40 13.30
N ARG A 239 -9.49 2.88 12.10
CA ARG A 239 -9.75 2.02 10.94
C ARG A 239 -8.40 1.61 10.35
N VAL A 240 -8.14 0.31 10.30
CA VAL A 240 -6.98 -0.26 9.59
C VAL A 240 -7.48 -1.03 8.38
N SER A 241 -6.92 -0.72 7.22
CA SER A 241 -7.20 -1.43 5.96
C SER A 241 -5.93 -2.05 5.41
N THR A 242 -6.06 -3.08 4.57
CA THR A 242 -4.96 -3.64 3.80
C THR A 242 -5.22 -3.44 2.32
N HIS A 243 -4.20 -3.07 1.56
CA HIS A 243 -4.21 -3.12 0.10
C HIS A 243 -3.31 -4.25 -0.36
N ILE A 244 -3.92 -5.21 -1.07
CA ILE A 244 -3.18 -6.34 -1.62
C ILE A 244 -2.82 -6.02 -3.07
N CYS A 245 -1.57 -5.63 -3.26
CA CYS A 245 -1.02 -5.27 -4.56
C CYS A 245 -0.35 -6.47 -5.23
N ARG A 246 -0.41 -6.58 -6.56
CA ARG A 246 0.35 -7.57 -7.34
C ARG A 246 1.69 -7.02 -7.87
N GLY A 247 2.20 -5.98 -7.21
CA GLY A 247 3.33 -5.19 -7.65
C GLY A 247 2.95 -4.25 -8.79
N ASN A 248 3.25 -2.97 -8.61
CA ASN A 248 3.15 -1.96 -9.64
C ASN A 248 4.47 -1.19 -9.71
N TYR A 249 5.02 -1.03 -10.90
CA TYR A 249 6.18 -0.20 -11.18
C TYR A 249 6.08 0.22 -12.63
N HIS A 250 6.02 1.52 -12.91
CA HIS A 250 6.01 2.05 -14.27
C HIS A 250 4.98 1.37 -15.21
N SER A 251 3.76 1.17 -14.72
CA SER A 251 2.66 0.44 -15.42
C SER A 251 2.89 -1.05 -15.71
N THR A 252 3.98 -1.68 -15.24
CA THR A 252 4.19 -3.15 -15.27
C THR A 252 3.79 -3.82 -13.94
N TRP A 253 4.03 -5.13 -13.79
CA TRP A 253 3.58 -5.95 -12.65
C TRP A 253 4.64 -6.95 -12.19
N ALA A 254 4.50 -7.45 -10.95
CA ALA A 254 5.45 -8.40 -10.35
C ALA A 254 4.87 -9.81 -10.16
N ALA A 255 3.57 -9.91 -9.82
CA ALA A 255 2.89 -11.19 -9.59
C ALA A 255 1.56 -11.29 -10.34
N LYS A 256 1.07 -12.52 -10.60
CA LYS A 256 -0.26 -12.80 -11.20
C LYS A 256 -1.06 -13.82 -10.40
N GLY A 257 -2.37 -13.94 -10.68
CA GLY A 257 -3.22 -14.99 -10.14
C GLY A 257 -4.33 -14.49 -9.22
N GLY A 258 -5.40 -15.30 -9.10
CA GLY A 258 -6.55 -15.02 -8.25
C GLY A 258 -6.29 -15.27 -6.77
N TYR A 259 -7.09 -14.66 -5.89
CA TYR A 259 -6.90 -14.71 -4.43
C TYR A 259 -7.22 -16.07 -3.77
N GLY A 260 -7.76 -17.04 -4.51
CA GLY A 260 -8.19 -18.35 -3.96
C GLY A 260 -7.19 -19.04 -3.03
N PRO A 261 -5.89 -19.13 -3.38
CA PRO A 261 -4.88 -19.79 -2.55
C PRO A 261 -4.62 -19.11 -1.20
N VAL A 262 -4.87 -17.80 -1.08
CA VAL A 262 -4.59 -17.01 0.14
C VAL A 262 -5.85 -16.62 0.92
N ALA A 263 -7.04 -16.72 0.33
CA ALA A 263 -8.29 -16.22 0.90
C ALA A 263 -8.60 -16.76 2.31
N LYS A 264 -8.36 -18.06 2.55
CA LYS A 264 -8.53 -18.72 3.88
C LYS A 264 -7.58 -18.20 4.97
N TYR A 265 -6.60 -17.39 4.59
CA TYR A 265 -5.68 -16.70 5.48
C TYR A 265 -6.01 -15.20 5.51
N VAL A 266 -5.73 -14.49 4.42
CA VAL A 266 -5.78 -13.02 4.40
C VAL A 266 -7.21 -12.51 4.56
N PHE A 267 -8.18 -13.01 3.80
CA PHE A 267 -9.57 -12.55 3.91
C PHE A 267 -10.22 -13.03 5.21
N ALA A 268 -10.06 -14.31 5.52
CA ALA A 268 -10.72 -14.92 6.67
C ALA A 268 -10.14 -14.47 8.03
N LYS A 269 -8.84 -14.12 8.11
CA LYS A 269 -8.13 -14.03 9.41
C LYS A 269 -7.26 -12.79 9.61
N GLU A 270 -6.99 -11.97 8.60
CA GLU A 270 -6.21 -10.74 8.83
C GLU A 270 -7.04 -9.73 9.62
N ASN A 271 -6.47 -9.10 10.65
CA ASN A 271 -7.19 -8.28 11.63
C ASN A 271 -7.38 -6.82 11.13
N VAL A 272 -7.89 -6.69 9.91
CA VAL A 272 -8.22 -5.40 9.27
C VAL A 272 -9.73 -5.20 9.12
N SER A 273 -10.15 -3.94 9.04
CA SER A 273 -11.53 -3.53 8.79
C SER A 273 -11.93 -3.62 7.33
N ALA A 274 -10.96 -3.50 6.41
CA ALA A 274 -11.23 -3.44 4.98
C ALA A 274 -10.10 -4.00 4.11
N PHE A 275 -10.48 -4.51 2.94
CA PHE A 275 -9.57 -5.01 1.92
C PHE A 275 -9.66 -4.18 0.63
N TYR A 276 -8.54 -3.72 0.09
CA TYR A 276 -8.44 -3.05 -1.21
C TYR A 276 -7.80 -4.03 -2.19
N LEU A 277 -8.59 -4.51 -3.15
CA LEU A 277 -8.25 -5.67 -3.97
C LEU A 277 -8.21 -5.31 -5.45
N GLU A 278 -7.13 -5.69 -6.13
CA GLU A 278 -6.96 -5.53 -7.56
C GLU A 278 -7.82 -6.56 -8.32
N PHE A 279 -8.66 -6.07 -9.23
CA PHE A 279 -9.55 -6.87 -10.06
C PHE A 279 -9.71 -6.31 -11.48
N ASP A 280 -8.95 -5.32 -11.92
CA ASP A 280 -9.17 -4.62 -13.20
C ASP A 280 -8.99 -5.50 -14.45
N ASP A 281 -8.17 -6.55 -14.37
CA ASP A 281 -7.85 -7.45 -15.47
C ASP A 281 -8.26 -8.93 -15.21
N GLU A 282 -8.37 -9.74 -16.26
CA GLU A 282 -8.67 -11.19 -16.13
C GLU A 282 -7.59 -11.94 -15.36
N ARG A 283 -6.35 -11.43 -15.37
CA ARG A 283 -5.18 -12.00 -14.67
C ARG A 283 -5.34 -11.94 -13.15
N SER A 284 -6.18 -11.04 -12.64
CA SER A 284 -6.49 -10.89 -11.23
C SER A 284 -7.50 -11.91 -10.69
N GLY A 285 -8.09 -12.74 -11.56
CA GLY A 285 -9.05 -13.79 -11.18
C GLY A 285 -10.47 -13.27 -10.91
N GLY A 286 -11.36 -14.19 -10.53
CA GLY A 286 -12.77 -13.90 -10.23
C GLY A 286 -13.05 -13.51 -8.78
N PHE A 287 -14.32 -13.24 -8.49
CA PHE A 287 -14.80 -12.80 -7.17
C PHE A 287 -15.12 -13.96 -6.20
N GLU A 288 -15.05 -15.22 -6.63
CA GLU A 288 -15.34 -16.40 -5.79
C GLU A 288 -14.59 -16.41 -4.46
N PRO A 289 -13.29 -16.00 -4.38
CA PRO A 289 -12.57 -15.97 -3.11
C PRO A 289 -13.16 -15.00 -2.07
N LEU A 290 -13.98 -14.02 -2.48
CA LEU A 290 -14.62 -13.07 -1.56
C LEU A 290 -15.61 -13.74 -0.59
N GLN A 291 -16.05 -14.96 -0.87
CA GLN A 291 -16.88 -15.75 0.07
C GLN A 291 -16.20 -16.01 1.42
N GLU A 292 -14.86 -15.92 1.48
CA GLU A 292 -14.07 -16.08 2.69
C GLU A 292 -14.00 -14.80 3.54
N VAL A 293 -14.50 -13.66 3.03
CA VAL A 293 -14.52 -12.39 3.76
C VAL A 293 -15.57 -12.46 4.87
N PRO A 294 -15.19 -12.28 6.15
CA PRO A 294 -16.15 -12.24 7.26
C PRO A 294 -17.15 -11.10 7.10
N ALA A 295 -18.40 -11.34 7.49
CA ALA A 295 -19.45 -10.33 7.47
C ALA A 295 -19.05 -9.07 8.28
N GLY A 296 -19.39 -7.89 7.75
CA GLY A 296 -19.09 -6.60 8.37
C GLY A 296 -17.69 -6.05 8.07
N LYS A 297 -16.91 -6.71 7.21
CA LYS A 297 -15.67 -6.14 6.65
C LYS A 297 -15.95 -5.52 5.29
N GLU A 298 -15.32 -4.36 5.05
CA GLU A 298 -15.46 -3.65 3.78
C GLU A 298 -14.56 -4.30 2.71
N VAL A 299 -15.05 -4.36 1.48
CA VAL A 299 -14.24 -4.74 0.31
C VAL A 299 -14.29 -3.62 -0.71
N VAL A 300 -13.14 -2.99 -0.94
CA VAL A 300 -12.94 -1.99 -1.97
C VAL A 300 -12.46 -2.68 -3.24
N LEU A 301 -13.32 -2.67 -4.26
CA LEU A 301 -13.09 -3.29 -5.55
C LEU A 301 -12.24 -2.37 -6.42
N GLY A 302 -11.00 -2.74 -6.64
CA GLY A 302 -10.07 -2.08 -7.54
C GLY A 302 -10.33 -2.44 -9.00
N LEU A 303 -11.39 -1.90 -9.59
CA LEU A 303 -11.86 -2.22 -10.94
C LEU A 303 -11.36 -1.25 -12.02
N VAL A 304 -10.92 -0.05 -11.62
CA VAL A 304 -10.39 0.96 -12.53
C VAL A 304 -8.87 0.85 -12.60
N THR A 305 -8.31 0.59 -13.77
CA THR A 305 -6.86 0.44 -13.91
C THR A 305 -6.15 1.77 -13.67
N SER A 306 -5.10 1.78 -12.85
CA SER A 306 -4.22 2.95 -12.66
C SER A 306 -3.00 2.94 -13.59
N LYS A 307 -2.96 2.02 -14.57
CA LYS A 307 -1.77 1.74 -15.41
C LYS A 307 -1.93 2.14 -16.88
N GLN A 308 -3.16 2.14 -17.40
CA GLN A 308 -3.48 2.46 -18.80
C GLN A 308 -4.27 3.78 -18.89
N PRO A 309 -4.05 4.60 -19.93
CA PRO A 309 -4.71 5.89 -20.05
C PRO A 309 -6.21 5.81 -20.38
N GLU A 310 -6.66 4.73 -21.00
CA GLU A 310 -8.05 4.54 -21.39
C GLU A 310 -8.99 4.44 -20.17
N LEU A 311 -10.19 5.00 -20.32
CA LEU A 311 -11.25 4.87 -19.34
C LEU A 311 -12.06 3.60 -19.60
N GLU A 312 -12.37 2.91 -18.52
CA GLU A 312 -13.29 1.78 -18.49
C GLU A 312 -14.72 2.24 -18.79
N ALA A 313 -15.52 1.36 -19.38
CA ALA A 313 -16.93 1.65 -19.57
C ALA A 313 -17.66 1.58 -18.21
N ALA A 314 -18.35 2.66 -17.84
CA ALA A 314 -19.12 2.73 -16.60
C ALA A 314 -20.13 1.57 -16.46
N ALA A 315 -20.75 1.14 -17.56
CA ALA A 315 -21.68 0.02 -17.56
C ALA A 315 -21.02 -1.31 -17.16
N ASP A 316 -19.77 -1.54 -17.57
CA ASP A 316 -19.01 -2.75 -17.23
C ASP A 316 -18.63 -2.72 -15.74
N LEU A 317 -18.20 -1.56 -15.23
CA LEU A 317 -17.91 -1.38 -13.80
C LEU A 317 -19.14 -1.66 -12.93
N VAL A 318 -20.32 -1.13 -13.29
CA VAL A 318 -21.59 -1.42 -12.59
C VAL A 318 -21.93 -2.90 -12.63
N ALA A 319 -21.76 -3.56 -13.77
CA ALA A 319 -22.02 -4.99 -13.91
C ALA A 319 -21.11 -5.82 -12.99
N ARG A 320 -19.82 -5.47 -12.91
CA ARG A 320 -18.85 -6.15 -12.05
C ARG A 320 -19.07 -5.91 -10.57
N ILE A 321 -19.50 -4.71 -10.15
CA ILE A 321 -19.92 -4.46 -8.76
C ILE A 321 -21.10 -5.37 -8.39
N LYS A 322 -22.07 -5.53 -9.30
CA LYS A 322 -23.22 -6.43 -9.11
C LYS A 322 -22.83 -7.91 -9.07
N GLU A 323 -21.79 -8.29 -9.79
CA GLU A 323 -21.23 -9.65 -9.71
C GLU A 323 -20.58 -9.89 -8.34
N ALA A 324 -19.73 -8.96 -7.88
CA ALA A 324 -19.11 -9.03 -6.56
C ALA A 324 -20.14 -9.06 -5.42
N SER A 325 -21.30 -8.39 -5.60
CA SER A 325 -22.37 -8.37 -4.58
C SER A 325 -23.10 -9.71 -4.39
N GLN A 326 -22.77 -10.73 -5.19
CA GLN A 326 -23.19 -12.11 -4.96
C GLN A 326 -22.42 -12.78 -3.81
N TYR A 327 -21.24 -12.25 -3.45
CA TYR A 327 -20.35 -12.80 -2.43
C TYR A 327 -20.27 -11.94 -1.17
N VAL A 328 -20.30 -10.61 -1.32
CA VAL A 328 -20.24 -9.63 -0.22
C VAL A 328 -21.46 -8.71 -0.31
N SER A 329 -22.01 -8.28 0.82
CA SER A 329 -23.15 -7.35 0.83
C SER A 329 -22.82 -6.10 0.01
N LEU A 330 -23.77 -5.61 -0.80
CA LEU A 330 -23.57 -4.38 -1.56
C LEU A 330 -23.25 -3.18 -0.64
N ASP A 331 -23.76 -3.18 0.58
CA ASP A 331 -23.49 -2.15 1.59
C ASP A 331 -22.04 -2.20 2.10
N ASP A 332 -21.37 -3.35 2.02
CA ASP A 332 -19.97 -3.54 2.43
C ASP A 332 -18.99 -3.38 1.25
N LEU A 333 -19.49 -3.04 0.06
CA LEU A 333 -18.68 -2.85 -1.14
C LEU A 333 -18.41 -1.36 -1.41
N ALA A 334 -17.21 -1.09 -1.96
CA ALA A 334 -16.84 0.22 -2.50
C ALA A 334 -16.04 0.05 -3.81
N LEU A 335 -15.88 1.14 -4.56
CA LEU A 335 -15.11 1.18 -5.80
C LEU A 335 -13.82 2.01 -5.64
N SER A 336 -12.71 1.53 -6.18
CA SER A 336 -11.49 2.31 -6.32
C SER A 336 -10.76 2.00 -7.63
N THR A 337 -9.63 2.67 -7.83
CA THR A 337 -8.60 2.17 -8.74
C THR A 337 -8.00 0.86 -8.21
N GLN A 338 -7.42 0.05 -9.10
CA GLN A 338 -6.79 -1.22 -8.75
C GLN A 338 -5.63 -1.03 -7.74
N CYS A 339 -4.84 0.01 -7.93
CA CYS A 339 -3.65 0.36 -7.18
C CYS A 339 -3.57 1.90 -7.14
N GLY A 340 -2.58 2.44 -6.42
CA GLY A 340 -2.21 3.86 -6.56
C GLY A 340 -1.67 4.18 -7.96
N PHE A 341 -1.46 5.46 -8.25
CA PHE A 341 -0.97 5.92 -9.55
C PHE A 341 0.56 5.95 -9.65
N ALA A 342 1.28 5.72 -8.56
CA ALA A 342 2.74 5.72 -8.57
C ALA A 342 3.34 5.02 -7.34
N SER A 343 3.90 3.83 -7.54
CA SER A 343 4.56 3.06 -6.47
C SER A 343 5.98 3.58 -6.17
N THR A 344 6.61 4.24 -7.13
CA THR A 344 7.90 4.91 -6.98
C THR A 344 7.83 6.30 -7.62
N GLU A 345 8.87 7.10 -7.43
CA GLU A 345 8.90 8.49 -7.88
C GLU A 345 8.80 8.70 -9.40
N GLU A 346 9.15 7.67 -10.19
CA GLU A 346 8.98 7.64 -11.64
C GLU A 346 7.50 7.82 -12.02
N GLY A 347 6.62 7.09 -11.32
CA GLY A 347 5.19 7.04 -11.55
C GLY A 347 4.77 6.14 -12.71
N ASN A 348 3.46 5.90 -12.83
CA ASN A 348 2.90 5.16 -13.96
C ASN A 348 2.89 6.01 -15.24
N GLN A 349 2.78 5.35 -16.40
CA GLN A 349 2.75 6.00 -17.71
C GLN A 349 1.38 6.62 -18.02
N LEU A 350 0.97 7.59 -17.20
CA LEU A 350 -0.25 8.38 -17.34
C LEU A 350 0.05 9.87 -17.20
N THR A 351 -0.81 10.71 -17.79
CA THR A 351 -0.84 12.14 -17.50
C THR A 351 -1.65 12.43 -16.24
N GLU A 352 -1.43 13.60 -15.64
CA GLU A 352 -2.23 14.05 -14.49
C GLU A 352 -3.73 14.14 -14.84
N ASP A 353 -4.06 14.60 -16.05
CA ASP A 353 -5.45 14.67 -16.51
C ASP A 353 -6.11 13.28 -16.59
N GLN A 354 -5.36 12.26 -17.03
CA GLN A 354 -5.85 10.88 -17.09
C GLN A 354 -6.06 10.29 -15.69
N GLN A 355 -5.16 10.57 -14.76
CA GLN A 355 -5.33 10.21 -13.34
C GLN A 355 -6.62 10.79 -12.77
N TRP A 356 -6.88 12.09 -12.95
CA TRP A 356 -8.09 12.73 -12.44
C TRP A 356 -9.35 12.27 -13.18
N ALA A 357 -9.27 11.96 -14.47
CA ALA A 357 -10.39 11.37 -15.21
C ALA A 357 -10.80 10.01 -14.63
N LYS A 358 -9.83 9.19 -14.20
CA LYS A 358 -10.09 7.90 -13.54
C LYS A 358 -10.71 8.06 -12.16
N ILE A 359 -10.21 8.98 -11.34
CA ILE A 359 -10.82 9.29 -10.03
C ILE A 359 -12.26 9.78 -10.22
N LYS A 360 -12.50 10.64 -11.21
CA LYS A 360 -13.85 11.10 -11.56
C LYS A 360 -14.76 9.94 -11.95
N LEU A 361 -14.29 9.02 -12.79
CA LEU A 361 -15.04 7.81 -13.18
C LEU A 361 -15.43 6.97 -11.96
N VAL A 362 -14.50 6.74 -11.03
CA VAL A 362 -14.76 6.02 -9.77
C VAL A 362 -15.90 6.69 -8.98
N VAL A 363 -15.83 8.01 -8.79
CA VAL A 363 -16.86 8.76 -8.04
C VAL A 363 -18.22 8.73 -8.77
N GLU A 364 -18.23 8.88 -10.10
CA GLU A 364 -19.45 8.87 -10.90
C GLU A 364 -20.15 7.50 -10.88
N VAL A 365 -19.40 6.41 -11.04
CA VAL A 365 -19.94 5.05 -10.98
C VAL A 365 -20.45 4.72 -9.58
N ALA A 366 -19.73 5.11 -8.53
CA ALA A 366 -20.19 4.85 -7.17
C ALA A 366 -21.51 5.58 -6.87
N LYS A 367 -21.66 6.84 -7.29
CA LYS A 367 -22.96 7.55 -7.17
C LYS A 367 -24.07 6.87 -7.96
N GLN A 368 -23.76 6.31 -9.12
CA GLN A 368 -24.75 5.57 -9.91
C GLN A 368 -25.25 4.31 -9.18
N VAL A 369 -24.38 3.61 -8.43
CA VAL A 369 -24.71 2.36 -7.76
C VAL A 369 -25.35 2.60 -6.37
N TRP A 370 -24.79 3.51 -5.58
CA TRP A 370 -25.15 3.69 -4.16
C TRP A 370 -25.94 4.97 -3.83
N GLY A 371 -26.07 5.92 -4.78
CA GLY A 371 -26.82 7.18 -4.60
C GLY A 371 -25.94 8.37 -4.28
#